data_AF-A0A0R1MAT5-F1
#
_entry.id   AF-A0A0R1MAT5-F1
#
_cell.length_a   1.000
_cell.length_b   1.000
_cell.length_c   1.000
_cell.angle_alpha   90.00
_cell.angle_beta   90.00
_cell.angle_gamma   90.00
#
_symmetry.space_group_name_H-M   'P 1'
#
loop_
_entity.id
_entity.type
_entity.pdbx_description
1 polymer ?
#
loop_
_entity_poly.entity_id
_entity_poly.type
_entity_poly.pdbx_seq_one_letter_code
_entity_poly.pdbx_strand_id
1 'polypeptide(L)' 'MKIAVLYDIYGNYPALMVVLSHLNSMKPDLVILGGDLISGPMPLETMEAIEQLKIRLKQLALWVTMIKM' A
#
# COMPACT_ATOMS: atom_id res chain seq x y z
N MET A 1 8.18 -18.03 6.18
CA MET A 1 7.11 -17.00 6.14
C MET A 1 7.74 -15.68 5.78
N LYS A 2 7.39 -15.10 4.63
CA LYS A 2 7.88 -13.83 4.11
C LYS A 2 6.83 -12.76 4.32
N ILE A 3 7.21 -11.65 4.93
CA ILE A 3 6.32 -10.52 5.18
C ILE A 3 6.91 -9.33 4.44
N ALA A 4 6.09 -8.68 3.61
CA ALA A 4 6.42 -7.39 3.04
C ALA A 4 5.67 -6.30 3.81
N VAL A 5 6.35 -5.20 4.09
CA VAL A 5 5.74 -4.05 4.77
C VAL A 5 6.00 -2.80 3.94
N LEU A 6 4.94 -2.10 3.57
CA LEU A 6 4.99 -0.86 2.78
C LEU A 6 4.54 0.31 3.65
N TYR A 7 5.27 1.42 3.61
CA TYR A 7 4.96 2.66 4.34
C TYR A 7 5.07 3.84 3.38
N ASP A 8 4.40 4.94 3.73
CA ASP A 8 4.62 6.26 3.15
C ASP A 8 4.53 6.28 1.61
N ILE A 9 3.58 5.49 1.08
CA ILE A 9 3.29 5.45 -0.37
C ILE A 9 2.89 6.85 -0.85
N TYR A 10 2.20 7.60 0.00
CA TYR A 10 1.84 9.01 -0.16
C TYR A 10 1.26 9.29 -1.55
N GLY A 11 0.30 8.47 -1.99
CA GLY A 11 -0.34 8.62 -3.31
C GLY A 11 0.62 8.56 -4.51
N ASN A 12 1.85 8.05 -4.35
CA ASN A 12 2.83 7.94 -5.43
C ASN A 12 2.60 6.66 -6.22
N TYR A 13 1.57 6.67 -7.05
CA TYR A 13 1.16 5.53 -7.87
C TYR A 13 2.30 4.96 -8.76
N PRO A 14 3.11 5.77 -9.47
CA PRO A 14 4.21 5.23 -10.27
C PRO A 14 5.23 4.46 -9.43
N ALA A 15 5.59 4.97 -8.24
CA ALA A 15 6.50 4.26 -7.34
C ALA A 15 5.86 2.98 -6.81
N LEU A 16 4.58 3.01 -6.44
CA LEU A 16 3.84 1.84 -6.00
C LEU A 16 3.87 0.73 -7.06
N MET A 17 3.61 1.04 -8.34
CA MET A 17 3.61 0.05 -9.41
C MET A 17 4.95 -0.70 -9.55
N VAL A 18 6.07 0.00 -9.37
CA VAL A 18 7.41 -0.62 -9.36
C VAL A 18 7.55 -1.57 -8.16
N VAL A 19 7.13 -1.14 -6.98
CA VAL A 19 7.16 -1.97 -5.77
C VAL A 19 6.28 -3.21 -5.91
N LEU A 20 5.07 -3.07 -6.47
CA LEU A 20 4.16 -4.19 -6.72
C LEU A 20 4.77 -5.24 -7.67
N SER A 21 5.48 -4.78 -8.70
CA SER A 21 6.24 -5.67 -9.60
C SER A 21 7.30 -6.49 -8.83
N HIS A 22 8.03 -5.86 -7.90
CA HIS A 22 8.97 -6.57 -7.03
C HIS A 22 8.27 -7.53 -6.05
N LEU A 23 7.11 -7.17 -5.51
CA LEU A 23 6.35 -8.07 -4.63
C LEU A 23 5.87 -9.32 -5.37
N ASN A 24 5.49 -9.20 -6.64
CA ASN A 24 5.09 -10.33 -7.48
C ASN A 24 6.23 -11.35 -7.67
N SER A 25 7.48 -10.90 -7.82
CA SER A 25 8.63 -11.80 -7.92
C SER A 25 9.00 -12.40 -6.56
N MET A 26 8.92 -11.61 -5.50
CA MET A 26 9.25 -12.05 -4.14
C MET A 26 8.21 -13.00 -3.54
N LYS A 27 6.94 -12.96 -3.96
CA LYS A 27 5.83 -13.79 -3.44
C LYS A 27 5.77 -13.81 -1.90
N PRO A 28 5.50 -12.68 -1.22
CA PRO A 28 5.32 -12.65 0.23
C PRO A 28 4.02 -13.37 0.63
N ASP A 29 4.01 -13.93 1.84
CA ASP A 29 2.83 -14.60 2.42
C ASP A 29 1.84 -13.59 3.05
N LEU A 30 2.34 -12.40 3.39
CA LEU A 30 1.60 -11.31 4.03
C LEU A 30 2.16 -9.97 3.55
N VAL A 31 1.27 -9.06 3.15
CA VAL A 31 1.60 -7.65 2.92
C VAL A 31 0.97 -6.82 4.03
N ILE A 32 1.78 -6.00 4.67
CA ILE A 32 1.33 -5.05 5.69
C ILE A 32 1.46 -3.64 5.12
N LEU A 33 0.38 -2.88 5.19
CA LEU A 33 0.37 -1.47 4.82
C LEU A 33 0.46 -0.63 6.09
N GLY A 34 1.50 0.19 6.14
CA GLY A 34 1.73 1.24 7.13
C GLY A 34 0.98 2.51 6.81
N GLY A 35 1.20 3.57 7.60
CA GLY A 35 0.54 4.87 7.42
C GLY A 35 0.89 5.57 6.09
N ASP A 36 0.26 6.73 5.87
CA ASP A 36 0.49 7.63 4.74
C ASP A 36 0.42 6.96 3.36
N LEU A 37 -0.72 6.32 3.08
CA LEU A 37 -0.91 5.57 1.83
C LEU A 37 -1.33 6.44 0.66
N ILE A 38 -2.36 7.28 0.84
CA ILE A 38 -3.07 7.91 -0.30
C ILE A 38 -2.99 9.43 -0.33
N SER A 39 -2.42 10.11 0.66
CA SER A 39 -2.50 11.58 0.81
C SER A 39 -1.65 12.41 -0.17
N GLY A 40 -1.23 11.85 -1.31
CA GLY A 40 -0.41 12.55 -2.30
C GLY A 40 -1.02 12.60 -3.71
N PRO A 41 -0.19 12.65 -4.77
CA PRO A 41 -0.60 13.21 -6.07
C PRO A 41 -1.58 12.34 -6.87
N MET A 42 -1.60 11.03 -6.64
CA MET A 42 -2.45 10.07 -7.35
C MET A 42 -3.19 9.18 -6.34
N PRO A 43 -4.11 9.77 -5.54
CA PRO A 43 -4.72 9.12 -4.39
C PRO A 43 -5.65 7.96 -4.80
N LEU A 44 -6.41 8.15 -5.88
CA LEU A 44 -7.41 7.19 -6.35
C LEU A 44 -6.74 5.98 -7.00
N GLU A 45 -5.78 6.22 -7.89
CA GLU A 45 -5.02 5.16 -8.57
C GLU A 45 -4.23 4.32 -7.57
N THR A 46 -3.70 4.98 -6.53
CA THR A 46 -3.02 4.29 -5.42
C THR A 46 -3.99 3.42 -4.64
N MET A 47 -5.19 3.92 -4.32
CA MET A 47 -6.22 3.13 -3.63
C MET A 47 -6.65 1.93 -4.47
N GLU A 48 -6.99 2.14 -5.74
CA GLU A 48 -7.42 1.08 -6.65
C GLU A 48 -6.35 -0.01 -6.80
N ALA A 49 -5.07 0.37 -6.89
CA ALA A 49 -3.97 -0.58 -6.95
C ALA A 49 -3.83 -1.41 -5.67
N ILE A 50 -4.01 -0.77 -4.50
CA ILE A 50 -3.99 -1.45 -3.20
C ILE A 50 -5.16 -2.43 -3.08
N GLU A 51 -6.37 -2.04 -3.48
CA GLU A 51 -7.57 -2.88 -3.44
C GLU A 51 -7.46 -4.11 -4.34
N GLN A 52 -6.71 -4.03 -5.44
CA GLN A 52 -6.49 -5.14 -6.37
C GLN A 52 -5.49 -6.20 -5.85
N LEU A 53 -4.80 -5.97 -4.74
CA LEU A 53 -3.86 -6.94 -4.18
C LEU A 53 -4.60 -8.15 -3.60
N LYS A 54 -4.52 -9.29 -4.31
CA LYS A 54 -5.14 -10.58 -3.91
C LYS A 54 -4.38 -11.33 -2.80
N ILE A 55 -3.34 -10.72 -2.23
CA ILE A 55 -2.52 -11.31 -1.17
C ILE A 55 -3.22 -11.05 0.17
N ARG A 56 -2.95 -11.86 1.20
CA ARG A 56 -3.41 -11.55 2.56
C ARG A 56 -2.86 -10.18 2.95
N LEU A 57 -3.77 -9.21 3.08
CA LEU A 57 -3.48 -7.83 3.46
C LEU A 57 -3.82 -7.62 4.93
N LYS A 58 -2.93 -6.94 5.66
CA LYS A 58 -3.24 -6.37 6.97
C LYS A 58 -2.88 -4.89 6.98
N GLN A 59 -3.86 -4.04 7.25
CA GLN A 59 -3.59 -2.64 7.55
C GLN A 59 -3.18 -2.53 9.02
N LEU A 60 -2.03 -1.92 9.29
CA LEU A 60 -1.71 -1.48 10.64
C LEU A 60 -2.45 -0.16 10.86
N ALA A 61 -3.53 -0.21 11.62
CA ALA A 61 -4.23 0.98 12.07
C ALA A 61 -3.35 1.74 13.07
N LEU A 62 -2.43 2.55 12.57
CA LEU A 62 -1.83 3.65 13.29
C LEU A 62 -2.39 4.93 12.66
N TRP A 63 -3.53 5.36 13.21
CA TRP A 63 -4.18 6.67 13.01
C TRP A 63 -4.74 6.97 11.62
N VAL A 64 -5.83 6.30 11.24
CA VAL A 64 -6.82 6.88 10.32
C VAL A 64 -7.88 7.58 11.18
N THR A 65 -7.73 8.88 11.45
CA THR A 65 -8.87 9.66 12.01
C THR A 65 -8.90 11.15 11.71
N MET A 66 -8.08 11.72 10.82
CA MET A 66 -8.28 13.12 10.42
C MET A 66 -7.91 13.38 8.96
N ILE A 67 -8.78 12.95 8.04
CA ILE A 67 -9.07 13.77 6.85
C ILE A 67 -10.57 14.02 6.88
N LYS A 68 -10.95 15.01 7.71
CA LYS A 68 -12.07 15.89 7.42
C LYS A 68 -11.47 17.02 6.58
N MET A 69 -11.67 16.95 5.27
CA MET A 69 -11.85 18.12 4.40
C MET A 69 -13.05 17.82 3.52
#